data_AF-A0A955UIG3-F1
#
_entry.id   AF-A0A955UIG3-F1
#
_cell.length_a   1.000
_cell.length_b   1.000
_cell.length_c   1.000
_cell.angle_alpha   90.00
_cell.angle_beta   90.00
_cell.angle_gamma   90.00
#
_symmetry.space_group_name_H-M   'P 1'
#
loop_
_entity.id
_entity.type
_entity.pdbx_description
1 polymer ?
#
loop_
_entity_poly.entity_id
_entity_poly.type
_entity_poly.pdbx_seq_one_letter_code
_entity_poly.pdbx_strand_id
1 'polypeptide(L)'
;MLRLLTLLLAIGATIAIFLTTRPGRALLERIGLRDRVPGAASSEDVAFLLSACGGDRSEVRARLDRERDRFPELSEAEHYRRAIRRVFLEREQRSP
;
A
#
# COMPACT_ATOMS: atom_id res chain seq x y z
N MET A 1 -33.02 17.75 -18.90
CA MET A 1 -31.81 16.89 -18.96
C MET A 1 -30.52 17.65 -18.72
N LEU A 2 -30.22 18.73 -19.46
CA LEU A 2 -28.92 19.42 -19.37
C LEU A 2 -28.57 19.87 -17.94
N ARG A 3 -29.50 20.52 -17.22
CA ARG A 3 -29.28 20.97 -15.82
C ARG A 3 -28.98 19.85 -14.83
N LEU A 4 -29.60 18.68 -15.00
CA LEU A 4 -29.37 17.51 -14.15
C LEU A 4 -27.98 16.93 -14.41
N LEU A 5 -27.59 16.85 -15.69
CA LEU A 5 -26.26 16.39 -16.09
C LEU A 5 -25.17 17.33 -15.54
N THR A 6 -25.35 18.65 -15.66
CA THR A 6 -24.38 19.63 -15.13
C THR A 6 -24.27 19.54 -13.61
N LEU A 7 -25.38 19.33 -12.92
CA LEU A 7 -25.39 19.13 -11.46
C LEU A 7 -24.61 17.87 -11.06
N LEU A 8 -24.85 16.74 -11.74
CA LEU A 8 -24.14 15.49 -11.46
C LEU A 8 -22.63 15.61 -11.71
N LEU A 9 -22.23 16.29 -12.79
CA LEU A 9 -20.82 16.56 -13.08
C LEU A 9 -20.17 17.46 -12.02
N ALA A 10 -20.86 18.52 -11.60
CA ALA A 10 -20.36 19.41 -10.56
C ALA A 10 -20.21 18.70 -9.21
N ILE A 11 -21.18 17.85 -8.85
CA ILE A 11 -21.11 17.00 -7.64
C ILE A 11 -19.93 16.03 -7.76
N GLY A 12 -19.82 15.32 -8.88
CA GLY A 12 -18.73 14.37 -9.12
C GLY A 12 -17.35 15.01 -9.05
N ALA A 13 -17.15 16.16 -9.67
CA ALA A 13 -15.91 16.91 -9.63
C ALA A 13 -15.56 17.37 -8.21
N THR A 14 -16.55 17.85 -7.46
CA THR A 14 -16.35 18.28 -6.07
C THR A 14 -15.93 17.11 -5.17
N ILE A 15 -16.57 15.95 -5.33
CA ILE A 15 -16.19 14.72 -4.62
C ILE A 15 -14.77 14.31 -5.01
N ALA A 16 -14.45 14.28 -6.31
CA ALA A 16 -13.12 13.91 -6.78
C ALA A 16 -12.02 14.81 -6.17
N ILE A 17 -12.23 16.13 -6.17
CA ILE A 17 -11.30 17.09 -5.54
C ILE A 17 -11.23 16.84 -4.03
N PHE A 18 -12.37 16.66 -3.35
CA PHE A 18 -12.41 16.40 -1.91
C PHE A 18 -11.60 15.14 -1.52
N LEU A 19 -11.70 14.06 -2.29
CA LEU A 19 -10.95 12.82 -2.07
C LEU A 19 -9.42 13.00 -2.19
N THR A 20 -8.94 14.03 -2.90
CA THR A 20 -7.51 14.34 -2.97
C THR A 20 -6.96 15.05 -1.72
N THR A 21 -7.82 15.65 -0.90
CA THR A 21 -7.44 16.41 0.31
C THR A 21 -7.11 15.51 1.49
N ARG A 22 -6.38 16.01 2.51
CA ARG A 22 -6.05 15.27 3.75
C ARG A 22 -7.27 14.62 4.43
N PRO A 23 -8.39 15.33 4.67
CA PRO A 23 -9.57 14.71 5.27
C PRO A 23 -10.25 13.69 4.34
N GLY A 24 -10.30 13.95 3.03
CA GLY A 24 -10.83 12.99 2.06
C GLY A 24 -10.02 11.68 2.02
N ARG A 25 -8.69 11.78 2.13
CA ARG A 25 -7.79 10.63 2.24
C ARG A 25 -7.99 9.85 3.55
N ALA A 26 -8.16 10.53 4.68
CA ALA A 26 -8.44 9.88 5.96
C ALA A 26 -9.81 9.17 5.95
N LEU A 27 -10.81 9.75 5.26
CA LEU A 27 -12.10 9.11 5.05
C LEU A 27 -11.97 7.85 4.19
N LEU A 28 -11.21 7.91 3.09
CA LEU A 28 -10.92 6.76 2.22
C LEU A 28 -10.19 5.62 2.95
N GLU A 29 -9.27 5.95 3.84
CA GLU A 29 -8.60 5.00 4.74
C GLU A 29 -9.61 4.36 5.70
N ARG A 30 -10.48 5.16 6.33
CA ARG A 30 -11.47 4.67 7.31
C ARG A 30 -12.53 3.74 6.70
N ILE A 31 -12.86 3.93 5.43
CA ILE A 31 -13.81 3.09 4.69
C ILE A 31 -13.13 1.97 3.88
N GLY A 32 -11.80 1.80 4.00
CA GLY A 32 -11.03 0.73 3.33
C GLY A 32 -10.96 0.85 1.81
N LEU A 33 -11.28 2.01 1.24
CA LEU A 33 -11.28 2.24 -0.21
C LEU A 33 -9.89 2.59 -0.76
N ARG A 34 -8.94 2.96 0.11
CA ARG A 34 -7.57 3.30 -0.30
C ARG A 34 -6.74 2.09 -0.76
N ASP A 35 -6.99 0.91 -0.19
CA ASP A 35 -6.22 -0.31 -0.48
C ASP A 35 -6.73 -1.09 -1.71
N ARG A 36 -7.73 -0.57 -2.44
CA ARG A 36 -8.20 -1.17 -3.70
C ARG A 36 -7.36 -0.74 -4.91
N VAL A 37 -6.04 -0.81 -4.79
CA VAL A 37 -5.19 -0.97 -5.98
C VAL A 37 -4.84 -2.45 -6.03
N PRO A 38 -5.37 -3.22 -7.01
CA PRO A 38 -5.04 -4.63 -7.14
C PRO A 38 -3.51 -4.80 -7.17
N GLY A 39 -2.98 -5.59 -6.24
CA GLY A 39 -1.54 -5.87 -6.16
C GLY A 39 -0.71 -4.88 -5.34
N ALA A 40 -1.28 -3.82 -4.76
CA ALA A 40 -0.58 -2.96 -3.81
C ALA A 40 -0.45 -3.63 -2.43
N ALA A 41 0.68 -3.41 -1.75
CA ALA A 41 0.88 -3.90 -0.40
C ALA A 41 -0.06 -3.22 0.59
N SER A 42 -0.56 -3.99 1.57
CA SER A 42 -1.39 -3.43 2.63
C SER A 42 -0.57 -2.50 3.51
N SER A 43 -1.23 -1.52 4.12
CA SER A 43 -0.59 -0.63 5.10
C SER A 43 0.05 -1.38 6.27
N GLU A 44 -0.52 -2.52 6.67
CA GLU A 44 0.01 -3.41 7.70
C GLU A 44 1.31 -4.11 7.26
N ASP A 45 1.35 -4.66 6.03
CA ASP A 45 2.55 -5.30 5.48
C ASP A 45 3.70 -4.30 5.37
N VAL A 46 3.39 -3.07 4.94
CA VAL A 46 4.35 -1.96 4.87
C VAL A 46 4.87 -1.59 6.25
N ALA A 47 3.98 -1.41 7.23
CA ALA A 47 4.34 -1.04 8.59
C ALA A 47 5.18 -2.11 9.28
N PHE A 48 4.82 -3.39 9.10
CA PHE A 48 5.55 -4.51 9.65
C PHE A 48 6.97 -4.58 9.07
N LEU A 49 7.11 -4.53 7.73
CA LEU A 49 8.42 -4.65 7.10
C LEU A 49 9.33 -3.46 7.47
N LEU A 50 8.76 -2.26 7.57
CA LEU A 50 9.47 -1.08 8.06
C LEU A 50 9.94 -1.24 9.51
N SER A 51 9.09 -1.74 10.38
CA SER A 51 9.46 -2.05 11.78
C SER A 51 10.56 -3.11 11.85
N ALA A 52 10.47 -4.16 11.03
CA ALA A 52 11.48 -5.22 10.96
C ALA A 52 12.86 -4.71 10.48
N CYS A 53 12.88 -3.66 9.64
CA CYS A 53 14.09 -2.98 9.18
C CYS A 53 14.51 -1.81 10.09
N GLY A 54 14.05 -1.77 11.35
CA GLY A 54 14.41 -0.72 12.29
C GLY A 54 13.94 0.69 11.91
N GLY A 55 12.94 0.81 11.03
CA GLY A 55 12.47 2.09 10.51
C GLY A 55 13.23 2.60 9.29
N ASP A 56 14.23 1.87 8.80
CA ASP A 56 15.03 2.28 7.64
C ASP A 56 14.31 1.95 6.31
N ARG A 57 13.86 3.00 5.63
CA ARG A 57 13.21 2.88 4.32
C ARG A 57 14.15 2.41 3.22
N SER A 58 15.46 2.69 3.34
CA SER A 58 16.45 2.26 2.36
C SER A 58 16.68 0.75 2.44
N GLU A 59 16.71 0.18 3.64
CA GLU A 59 16.77 -1.26 3.85
C GLU A 59 15.50 -1.95 3.33
N VAL A 60 14.31 -1.41 3.62
CA VAL A 60 13.03 -1.93 3.08
C VAL A 60 13.09 -1.97 1.56
N ARG A 61 13.53 -0.88 0.92
CA ARG A 61 13.70 -0.81 -0.54
C ARG A 61 14.68 -1.88 -1.02
N ALA A 62 15.86 -1.98 -0.42
CA ALA A 62 16.86 -2.96 -0.83
C ALA A 62 16.36 -4.42 -0.68
N ARG A 63 15.56 -4.72 0.35
CA ARG A 63 14.93 -6.04 0.52
C ARG A 63 13.89 -6.31 -0.58
N LEU A 64 13.05 -5.34 -0.88
CA LEU A 64 12.04 -5.47 -1.93
C LEU A 64 12.65 -5.58 -3.31
N ASP A 65 13.70 -4.81 -3.61
CA ASP A 65 14.38 -4.85 -4.91
C ASP A 65 14.98 -6.23 -5.17
N ARG A 66 15.57 -6.89 -4.15
CA ARG A 66 16.02 -8.29 -4.29
C ARG A 66 14.89 -9.28 -4.60
N GLU A 67 13.71 -9.08 -4.02
CA GLU A 67 12.56 -9.95 -4.32
C GLU A 67 11.96 -9.63 -5.69
N ARG A 68 11.99 -8.37 -6.14
CA ARG A 68 11.59 -7.93 -7.48
C ARG A 68 12.51 -8.48 -8.56
N ASP A 69 13.82 -8.45 -8.33
CA ASP A 69 14.81 -9.02 -9.24
C ASP A 69 14.65 -10.54 -9.36
N ARG A 70 14.25 -11.21 -8.27
CA ARG A 70 14.10 -12.67 -8.22
C ARG A 70 12.76 -13.16 -8.78
N PHE A 71 11.68 -12.38 -8.63
CA PHE A 71 10.32 -12.76 -9.03
C PHE A 71 9.59 -11.58 -9.69
N PRO A 72 10.06 -11.08 -10.84
CA PRO A 72 9.55 -9.85 -11.46
C PRO A 72 8.06 -9.89 -11.84
N GLU A 73 7.48 -11.09 -11.93
CA GLU A 73 6.08 -11.34 -12.24
C GLU A 73 5.12 -11.10 -11.07
N LEU A 74 5.63 -10.95 -9.84
CA LEU A 74 4.81 -10.79 -8.65
C LEU A 74 4.30 -9.36 -8.49
N SER A 75 3.16 -9.24 -7.84
CA SER A 75 2.62 -7.96 -7.40
C SER A 75 3.42 -7.38 -6.23
N GLU A 76 3.27 -6.08 -5.99
CA GLU A 76 3.91 -5.40 -4.87
C GLU A 76 3.51 -6.03 -3.52
N ALA A 77 2.24 -6.37 -3.34
CA ALA A 77 1.75 -7.08 -2.16
C ALA A 77 2.48 -8.42 -1.93
N GLU A 78 2.70 -9.19 -3.00
CA GLU A 78 3.38 -10.47 -2.92
C GLU A 78 4.86 -10.32 -2.60
N HIS A 79 5.53 -9.30 -3.16
CA HIS A 79 6.90 -8.97 -2.79
C HIS A 79 7.04 -8.61 -1.31
N TYR A 80 6.12 -7.80 -0.78
CA TYR A 80 6.08 -7.47 0.63
C TYR A 80 5.90 -8.73 1.50
N ARG A 81 4.90 -9.57 1.19
CA ARG A 81 4.66 -10.82 1.95
C ARG A 81 5.85 -11.77 1.89
N ARG A 82 6.53 -11.89 0.75
CA ARG A 82 7.75 -12.71 0.64
C ARG A 82 8.89 -12.16 1.48
N ALA A 83 9.12 -10.84 1.44
CA ALA A 83 10.13 -10.19 2.28
C ALA A 83 9.84 -10.41 3.77
N ILE A 84 8.57 -10.30 4.17
CA ILE A 84 8.10 -10.57 5.55
C ILE A 84 8.35 -12.02 5.95
N ARG A 85 8.02 -13.00 5.09
CA ARG A 85 8.30 -14.42 5.37
C ARG A 85 9.79 -14.68 5.61
N ARG A 86 10.68 -14.04 4.83
CA ARG A 86 12.13 -14.14 5.08
C ARG A 86 12.52 -13.58 6.44
N VAL A 87 11.95 -12.45 6.87
CA VAL A 87 12.21 -11.89 8.21
C VAL A 87 11.86 -12.92 9.29
N PHE A 88 10.73 -13.62 9.17
CA PHE A 88 10.36 -14.67 10.14
C PHE A 88 11.36 -15.84 10.13
N LEU A 89 11.76 -16.32 8.96
CA LEU A 89 12.75 -17.39 8.82
C LEU A 89 14.13 -17.00 9.39
N GLU A 90 14.56 -15.75 9.16
CA GLU A 90 15.80 -15.19 9.72
C GLU A 90 15.76 -15.12 11.25
N ARG A 91 14.59 -14.85 11.84
CA ARG A 91 14.41 -14.81 13.30
C ARG A 91 14.40 -16.22 13.90
N GLU A 92 13.73 -17.16 13.25
CA GLU A 92 13.69 -18.56 13.69
C GLU A 92 15.08 -19.18 13.71
N GLN A 93 15.92 -18.90 12.70
CA GLN A 93 17.31 -19.36 12.65
C GLN A 93 18.23 -18.72 13.70
N ARG A 94 17.82 -17.59 14.30
CA ARG A 94 18.58 -16.90 15.36
C ARG A 94 18.17 -17.30 16.76
N SER A 95 17.05 -18.00 16.91
CA SER A 95 16.61 -18.55 18.19
C SER A 95 17.29 -19.91 18.41
N PRO A 96 18.12 -20.08 19.45
CA PRO A 96 18.79 -21.35 19.76
C PRO A 96 17.83 -22.43 20.25
#